data_AF-A0A0F8XD58-F1
#
_entry.id   AF-A0A0F8XD58-F1
#
_cell.length_a   1.000
_cell.length_b   1.000
_cell.length_c   1.000
_cell.angle_alpha   90.00
_cell.angle_beta   90.00
_cell.angle_gamma   90.00
#
_symmetry.space_group_name_H-M   'P 1'
#
loop_
_entity.id
_entity.type
_entity.pdbx_description
1 polymer ?
#
loop_
_entity_poly.entity_id
_entity_poly.type
_entity_poly.pdbx_seq_one_letter_code
_entity_poly.pdbx_strand_id
1 'polypeptide(L)'
;LKEPVGYIQVFYAMDAGFSRRINELGKRALQNILEDPSEILNDILINETELKIKLNALKAVDYSKAPAERKNVVAHTALDQGLSIQPMDIKGKSYLRELRMLALEMFIKNKGDNGESVKLIEKLFYINTDTTEKISSLEVLRIMSNDEAANALNRYLAHQNRRQESGVSNRSNRIVIATIRAIGSANSNVGTNELLRTKFSGYPSSVVREADKAIKALE
;
A
#
# COMPACT_ATOMS: atom_id res chain seq x y z
N LEU A 1 -16.15 30.40 1.24
CA LEU A 1 -15.58 29.26 0.49
C LEU A 1 -14.37 29.78 -0.26
N LYS A 2 -13.17 29.22 -0.05
CA LYS A 2 -12.00 29.57 -0.87
C LYS A 2 -12.21 28.91 -2.23
N GLU A 3 -12.29 29.70 -3.31
CA GLU A 3 -12.42 29.13 -4.65
C GLU A 3 -11.13 28.39 -5.04
N PRO A 4 -11.20 27.24 -5.72
CA PRO A 4 -10.04 26.45 -6.12
C PRO A 4 -9.17 27.12 -7.21
N VAL A 5 -9.51 28.35 -7.61
CA VAL A 5 -8.81 29.13 -8.64
C VAL A 5 -7.35 29.31 -8.23
N GLY A 6 -6.43 28.86 -9.09
CA GLY A 6 -4.99 28.97 -8.85
C GLY A 6 -4.34 27.72 -8.26
N TYR A 7 -5.09 26.75 -7.71
CA TYR A 7 -4.49 25.57 -7.09
C TYR A 7 -3.65 24.78 -8.09
N ILE A 8 -4.24 24.48 -9.26
CA ILE A 8 -3.60 23.72 -10.33
C ILE A 8 -2.36 24.47 -10.85
N GLN A 9 -2.46 25.78 -11.04
CA GLN A 9 -1.37 26.62 -11.52
C GLN A 9 -0.18 26.60 -10.56
N VAL A 10 -0.44 26.74 -9.25
CA VAL A 10 0.61 26.66 -8.22
C VAL A 10 1.20 25.25 -8.14
N PHE A 11 0.36 24.21 -8.23
CA PHE A 11 0.79 22.82 -8.21
C PHE A 11 1.77 22.50 -9.35
N TYR A 12 1.42 22.84 -10.60
CA TYR A 12 2.29 22.61 -11.74
C TYR A 12 3.54 23.50 -11.71
N ALA A 13 3.43 24.74 -11.24
CA ALA A 13 4.59 25.59 -11.04
C ALA A 13 5.61 24.93 -10.10
N MET A 14 5.17 24.28 -9.02
CA MET A 14 6.08 23.59 -8.10
C MET A 14 6.85 22.42 -8.73
N ASP A 15 6.37 21.83 -9.82
CA ASP A 15 7.12 20.76 -10.51
C ASP A 15 8.21 21.29 -11.45
N ALA A 16 8.19 22.59 -11.79
CA ALA A 16 9.08 23.23 -12.77
C ALA A 16 10.55 23.37 -12.34
N GLY A 17 10.96 22.69 -11.25
CA GLY A 17 12.37 22.63 -10.82
C GLY A 17 12.85 23.82 -9.99
N PHE A 18 11.94 24.53 -9.32
CA PHE A 18 12.31 25.63 -8.45
C PHE A 18 13.14 25.18 -7.23
N SER A 19 13.83 26.15 -6.60
CA SER A 19 14.61 25.91 -5.39
C SER A 19 13.78 25.29 -4.26
N ARG A 20 14.43 24.53 -3.36
CA ARG A 20 13.78 23.92 -2.18
C ARG A 20 12.95 24.93 -1.38
N ARG A 21 13.45 26.16 -1.21
CA ARG A 21 12.73 27.24 -0.51
C ARG A 21 11.41 27.60 -1.20
N ILE A 22 11.41 27.71 -2.53
CA ILE A 22 10.21 28.02 -3.31
C ILE A 22 9.22 26.86 -3.23
N ASN A 23 9.69 25.61 -3.31
CA ASN A 23 8.82 24.44 -3.19
C ASN A 23 8.14 24.37 -1.81
N GLU A 24 8.86 24.68 -0.73
CA GLU A 24 8.26 24.74 0.61
C GLU A 24 7.25 25.88 0.76
N LEU A 25 7.51 27.05 0.16
CA LEU A 25 6.52 28.13 0.10
C LEU A 25 5.28 27.73 -0.70
N GLY A 26 5.47 27.06 -1.84
CA GLY A 26 4.40 26.52 -2.68
C GLY A 26 3.52 25.52 -1.92
N LYS A 27 4.12 24.56 -1.19
CA LYS A 27 3.36 23.61 -0.36
C LYS A 27 2.44 24.31 0.65
N ARG A 28 2.98 25.33 1.34
CA ARG A 28 2.19 26.13 2.29
C ARG A 28 1.09 26.93 1.58
N ALA A 29 1.38 27.46 0.40
CA ALA A 29 0.40 28.17 -0.41
C ALA A 29 -0.75 27.24 -0.82
N LEU A 30 -0.46 26.02 -1.30
CA LEU A 30 -1.47 25.03 -1.67
C LEU A 30 -2.42 24.70 -0.51
N GLN A 31 -1.89 24.47 0.70
CA GLN A 31 -2.69 24.23 1.90
C GLN A 31 -3.57 25.44 2.29
N ASN A 32 -3.14 26.66 1.93
CA ASN A 32 -3.89 27.87 2.19
C ASN A 32 -4.93 28.17 1.11
N ILE A 33 -4.73 27.71 -0.13
CA ILE A 33 -5.69 27.86 -1.22
C ILE A 33 -6.86 26.90 -1.01
N LEU A 34 -6.58 25.62 -0.81
CA LEU A 34 -7.61 24.59 -0.68
C LEU A 34 -7.26 23.59 0.41
N GLU A 35 -8.18 23.38 1.34
CA GLU A 35 -7.97 22.48 2.49
C GLU A 35 -8.06 21.01 2.07
N ASP A 36 -9.08 20.66 1.28
CA ASP A 36 -9.27 19.35 0.68
C ASP A 36 -9.12 19.42 -0.86
N PRO A 37 -7.90 19.19 -1.39
CA PRO A 37 -7.64 19.13 -2.82
C PRO A 37 -7.84 17.72 -3.42
N SER A 38 -8.46 16.79 -2.69
CA SER A 38 -8.47 15.37 -3.06
C SER A 38 -9.08 15.13 -4.44
N GLU A 39 -10.19 15.79 -4.79
CA GLU A 39 -10.82 15.62 -6.11
C GLU A 39 -9.92 16.09 -7.26
N ILE A 40 -9.33 17.28 -7.12
CA ILE A 40 -8.44 17.86 -8.14
C ILE A 40 -7.20 16.97 -8.34
N LEU A 41 -6.60 16.53 -7.24
CA LEU A 41 -5.39 15.71 -7.29
C LEU A 41 -5.68 14.27 -7.71
N ASN A 42 -6.88 13.74 -7.44
CA ASN A 42 -7.34 12.47 -7.96
C ASN A 42 -7.53 12.52 -9.48
N ASP A 43 -8.06 13.62 -10.00
CA ASP A 43 -8.18 13.82 -11.45
C ASP A 43 -6.80 13.81 -12.13
N ILE A 44 -5.81 14.49 -11.54
CA ILE A 44 -4.41 14.43 -12.01
C ILE A 44 -3.90 12.98 -11.96
N LEU A 45 -4.15 12.23 -10.90
CA LEU A 45 -3.74 10.83 -10.80
C LEU A 45 -4.32 9.96 -11.92
N ILE A 46 -5.53 10.25 -12.41
CA ILE A 46 -6.19 9.48 -13.47
C ILE A 46 -5.69 9.94 -14.84
N ASN A 47 -5.74 11.25 -15.11
CA ASN A 47 -5.64 11.80 -16.46
C ASN A 47 -4.20 12.15 -16.88
N GLU A 48 -3.31 12.43 -15.93
CA GLU A 48 -1.94 12.80 -16.26
C GLU A 48 -1.16 11.61 -16.83
N THR A 49 -0.26 11.86 -17.78
CA THR A 49 0.60 10.85 -18.39
C THR A 49 1.94 10.73 -17.67
N GLU A 50 2.45 11.85 -17.14
CA GLU A 50 3.74 11.88 -16.48
C GLU A 50 3.68 11.28 -15.06
N LEU A 51 4.39 10.15 -14.86
CA LEU A 51 4.43 9.44 -13.57
C LEU A 51 4.97 10.28 -12.42
N LYS A 52 5.91 11.20 -12.71
CA LYS A 52 6.45 12.13 -11.71
C LYS A 52 5.36 13.05 -11.17
N ILE A 53 4.48 13.54 -12.05
CA ILE A 53 3.38 14.43 -11.69
C ILE A 53 2.33 13.67 -10.89
N LYS A 54 1.96 12.44 -11.29
CA LYS A 54 1.11 11.55 -10.49
C LYS A 54 1.64 11.36 -9.07
N LEU A 55 2.94 11.07 -8.94
CA LEU A 55 3.58 10.92 -7.64
C LEU A 55 3.52 12.22 -6.80
N ASN A 56 3.74 13.38 -7.43
CA ASN A 56 3.62 14.66 -6.74
C ASN A 56 2.19 14.96 -6.32
N ALA A 57 1.19 14.57 -7.11
CA ALA A 57 -0.22 14.72 -6.76
C ALA A 57 -0.55 13.90 -5.49
N LEU A 58 -0.11 12.64 -5.42
CA LEU A 58 -0.29 11.81 -4.23
C LEU A 58 0.40 12.42 -2.99
N LYS A 59 1.64 12.91 -3.14
CA LYS A 59 2.36 13.63 -2.07
C LYS A 59 1.58 14.86 -1.60
N ALA A 60 1.04 15.64 -2.53
CA ALA A 60 0.26 16.83 -2.20
C ALA A 60 -1.02 16.49 -1.43
N VAL A 61 -1.71 15.38 -1.77
CA VAL A 61 -2.84 14.89 -0.97
C VAL A 61 -2.40 14.47 0.44
N ASP A 62 -1.32 13.71 0.59
CA ASP A 62 -0.85 13.28 1.91
C ASP A 62 -0.55 14.48 2.84
N TYR A 63 0.06 15.55 2.30
CA TYR A 63 0.34 16.78 3.03
C TYR A 63 -0.87 17.71 3.22
N SER A 64 -1.98 17.48 2.53
CA SER A 64 -3.16 18.35 2.62
C SER A 64 -3.92 18.18 3.95
N LYS A 65 -4.92 19.04 4.17
CA LYS A 65 -5.84 18.93 5.30
C LYS A 65 -7.08 18.09 4.96
N ALA A 66 -7.08 17.37 3.85
CA ALA A 66 -8.14 16.45 3.48
C ALA A 66 -8.39 15.43 4.61
N PRO A 67 -9.66 15.03 4.83
CA PRO A 67 -9.98 13.99 5.80
C PRO A 67 -9.40 12.64 5.37
N ALA A 68 -9.21 11.73 6.33
CA ALA A 68 -8.54 10.44 6.13
C ALA A 68 -9.21 9.60 5.02
N GLU A 69 -10.54 9.62 4.98
CA GLU A 69 -11.36 8.90 4.01
C GLU A 69 -11.07 9.37 2.58
N ARG A 70 -10.96 10.68 2.37
CA ARG A 70 -10.66 11.28 1.06
C ARG A 70 -9.22 10.98 0.65
N LYS A 71 -8.27 11.01 1.60
CA LYS A 71 -6.89 10.59 1.34
C LYS A 71 -6.80 9.12 0.94
N ASN A 72 -7.59 8.24 1.56
CA ASN A 72 -7.62 6.82 1.23
C ASN A 72 -8.20 6.55 -0.17
N VAL A 73 -9.21 7.31 -0.60
CA VAL A 73 -9.72 7.24 -1.99
C VAL A 73 -8.61 7.58 -2.99
N VAL A 74 -7.85 8.65 -2.75
CA VAL A 74 -6.71 9.03 -3.61
C VAL A 74 -5.61 7.95 -3.57
N ALA A 75 -5.30 7.41 -2.40
CA ALA A 75 -4.32 6.33 -2.25
C ALA A 75 -4.76 5.06 -3.01
N HIS A 76 -6.05 4.72 -3.00
CA HIS A 76 -6.62 3.64 -3.81
C HIS A 76 -6.36 3.87 -5.30
N THR A 77 -6.73 5.05 -5.82
CA THR A 77 -6.48 5.41 -7.22
C THR A 77 -5.00 5.32 -7.57
N ALA A 78 -4.12 5.85 -6.72
CA ALA A 78 -2.69 5.81 -6.96
C ALA A 78 -2.13 4.39 -6.97
N LEU A 79 -2.62 3.52 -6.08
CA LEU A 79 -2.25 2.11 -6.07
C LEU A 79 -2.71 1.41 -7.35
N ASP A 80 -3.95 1.64 -7.79
CA ASP A 80 -4.48 1.08 -9.04
C ASP A 80 -3.68 1.53 -10.27
N GLN A 81 -3.38 2.82 -10.37
CA GLN A 81 -2.50 3.36 -11.42
C GLN A 81 -1.09 2.74 -11.36
N GLY A 82 -0.54 2.59 -10.14
CA GLY A 82 0.76 1.98 -9.90
C GLY A 82 0.84 0.49 -10.27
N LEU A 83 -0.29 -0.20 -10.33
CA LEU A 83 -0.43 -1.59 -10.74
C LEU A 83 -0.72 -1.74 -12.25
N SER A 84 -1.42 -0.77 -12.83
CA SER A 84 -1.91 -0.84 -14.21
C SER A 84 -0.90 -0.35 -15.24
N ILE A 85 -0.04 0.61 -14.88
CA ILE A 85 0.94 1.19 -15.81
C ILE A 85 2.20 0.31 -15.89
N GLN A 86 2.70 0.09 -17.11
CA GLN A 86 3.94 -0.65 -17.36
C GLN A 86 5.01 0.28 -17.97
N PRO A 87 5.96 0.77 -17.17
CA PRO A 87 6.98 1.69 -17.63
C PRO A 87 8.10 0.93 -18.35
N MET A 88 8.54 1.47 -19.48
CA MET A 88 9.61 0.87 -20.28
C MET A 88 11.00 1.17 -19.70
N ASP A 89 11.16 2.31 -19.04
CA ASP A 89 12.44 2.76 -18.50
C ASP A 89 12.56 2.57 -16.96
N ILE A 90 13.80 2.61 -16.47
CA ILE A 90 14.13 2.40 -15.05
C ILE A 90 13.56 3.52 -14.16
N LYS A 91 13.52 4.76 -14.67
CA LYS A 91 13.04 5.92 -13.90
C LYS A 91 11.53 5.82 -13.68
N GLY A 92 10.77 5.46 -14.70
CA GLY A 92 9.34 5.16 -14.61
C GLY A 92 9.05 4.01 -13.64
N LYS A 93 9.86 2.93 -13.66
CA LYS A 93 9.76 1.84 -12.67
C LYS A 93 9.94 2.35 -11.25
N SER A 94 10.91 3.24 -11.01
CA SER A 94 11.12 3.89 -9.71
C SER A 94 9.91 4.71 -9.29
N TYR A 95 9.36 5.54 -10.18
CA TYR A 95 8.19 6.36 -9.86
C TYR A 95 6.96 5.52 -9.52
N LEU A 96 6.68 4.44 -10.24
CA LEU A 96 5.56 3.56 -9.89
C LEU A 96 5.77 2.86 -8.55
N ARG A 97 7.00 2.42 -8.26
CA ARG A 97 7.34 1.86 -6.95
C ARG A 97 7.09 2.87 -5.84
N GLU A 98 7.56 4.10 -6.00
CA GLU A 98 7.33 5.18 -5.04
C GLU A 98 5.84 5.51 -4.88
N LEU A 99 5.07 5.48 -5.98
CA LEU A 99 3.63 5.71 -5.98
C LEU A 99 2.91 4.64 -5.15
N ARG A 100 3.22 3.36 -5.37
CA ARG A 100 2.64 2.24 -4.60
C ARG A 100 3.06 2.28 -3.13
N MET A 101 4.34 2.52 -2.85
CA MET A 101 4.83 2.61 -1.47
C MET A 101 4.15 3.74 -0.70
N LEU A 102 4.00 4.92 -1.31
CA LEU A 102 3.32 6.05 -0.68
C LEU A 102 1.83 5.77 -0.47
N ALA A 103 1.17 5.12 -1.42
CA ALA A 103 -0.23 4.70 -1.24
C ALA A 103 -0.38 3.74 -0.05
N LEU A 104 0.50 2.73 0.08
CA LEU A 104 0.51 1.82 1.23
C LEU A 104 0.79 2.55 2.55
N GLU A 105 1.74 3.50 2.56
CA GLU A 105 2.02 4.33 3.73
C GLU A 105 0.81 5.18 4.14
N MET A 106 0.11 5.77 3.17
CA MET A 106 -1.11 6.52 3.41
C MET A 106 -2.19 5.65 4.02
N PHE A 107 -2.41 4.42 3.53
CA PHE A 107 -3.34 3.49 4.18
C PHE A 107 -2.93 3.18 5.61
N ILE A 108 -1.65 2.94 5.90
CA ILE A 108 -1.17 2.71 7.27
C ILE A 108 -1.47 3.93 8.17
N LYS A 109 -1.10 5.13 7.72
CA LYS A 109 -1.25 6.40 8.46
C LYS A 109 -2.71 6.75 8.72
N ASN A 110 -3.58 6.47 7.75
CA ASN A 110 -5.01 6.78 7.80
C ASN A 110 -5.88 5.61 8.27
N LYS A 111 -5.26 4.53 8.79
CA LYS A 111 -5.93 3.33 9.35
C LYS A 111 -6.77 2.51 8.36
N GLY A 112 -6.32 2.40 7.11
CA GLY A 112 -6.95 1.60 6.07
C GLY A 112 -8.20 2.25 5.49
N ASP A 113 -8.75 1.63 4.44
CA ASP A 113 -10.06 2.00 3.88
C ASP A 113 -11.14 0.98 4.28
N ASN A 114 -12.34 1.13 3.73
CA ASN A 114 -13.48 0.24 4.00
C ASN A 114 -13.38 -1.14 3.28
N GLY A 115 -12.19 -1.54 2.83
CA GLY A 115 -11.90 -2.83 2.20
C GLY A 115 -11.84 -2.79 0.67
N GLU A 116 -12.15 -1.66 0.03
CA GLU A 116 -12.15 -1.51 -1.43
C GLU A 116 -10.78 -1.77 -2.05
N SER A 117 -9.70 -1.42 -1.33
CA SER A 117 -8.32 -1.62 -1.81
C SER A 117 -7.76 -3.01 -1.57
N VAL A 118 -8.45 -3.90 -0.83
CA VAL A 118 -7.88 -5.21 -0.44
C VAL A 118 -7.42 -6.01 -1.65
N LYS A 119 -8.24 -6.07 -2.71
CA LYS A 119 -7.89 -6.80 -3.94
C LYS A 119 -6.68 -6.20 -4.66
N LEU A 120 -6.52 -4.87 -4.63
CA LEU A 120 -5.36 -4.21 -5.22
C LEU A 120 -4.09 -4.49 -4.40
N ILE A 121 -4.19 -4.42 -3.08
CA ILE A 121 -3.09 -4.70 -2.16
C ILE A 121 -2.65 -6.16 -2.30
N GLU A 122 -3.60 -7.09 -2.41
CA GLU A 122 -3.31 -8.52 -2.60
C GLU A 122 -2.55 -8.78 -3.90
N LYS A 123 -2.86 -8.08 -5.00
CA LYS A 123 -2.13 -8.24 -6.27
C LYS A 123 -0.61 -8.02 -6.11
N LEU A 124 -0.18 -7.12 -5.21
CA LEU A 124 1.24 -6.82 -4.97
C LEU A 124 2.05 -8.04 -4.50
N PHE A 125 1.40 -8.99 -3.86
CA PHE A 125 2.03 -10.21 -3.41
C PHE A 125 2.56 -11.07 -4.56
N TYR A 126 1.90 -11.01 -5.71
CA TYR A 126 2.12 -11.92 -6.83
C TYR A 126 2.90 -11.27 -7.97
N ILE A 127 2.76 -9.96 -8.19
CA ILE A 127 3.42 -9.29 -9.31
C ILE A 127 4.81 -8.73 -8.98
N ASN A 128 5.10 -8.49 -7.70
CA ASN A 128 6.32 -7.79 -7.29
C ASN A 128 7.31 -8.76 -6.63
N THR A 129 8.60 -8.49 -6.81
CA THR A 129 9.69 -9.18 -6.10
C THR A 129 10.21 -8.37 -4.91
N ASP A 130 9.82 -7.10 -4.79
CA ASP A 130 10.23 -6.23 -3.69
C ASP A 130 9.62 -6.71 -2.36
N THR A 131 10.52 -7.09 -1.44
CA THR A 131 10.15 -7.55 -0.11
C THR A 131 9.56 -6.44 0.74
N THR A 132 10.00 -5.19 0.58
CA THR A 132 9.49 -4.04 1.32
C THR A 132 8.04 -3.76 0.93
N GLU A 133 7.73 -3.71 -0.36
CA GLU A 133 6.33 -3.52 -0.81
C GLU A 133 5.44 -4.64 -0.26
N LYS A 134 5.87 -5.90 -0.30
CA LYS A 134 5.10 -7.01 0.27
C LYS A 134 4.86 -6.88 1.76
N ILE A 135 5.88 -6.52 2.53
CA ILE A 135 5.74 -6.33 3.99
C ILE A 135 4.79 -5.17 4.29
N SER A 136 4.90 -4.05 3.57
CA SER A 136 3.97 -2.93 3.69
C SER A 136 2.54 -3.33 3.32
N SER A 137 2.33 -4.12 2.27
CA SER A 137 1.02 -4.65 1.90
C SER A 137 0.42 -5.55 2.98
N LEU A 138 1.21 -6.44 3.58
CA LEU A 138 0.76 -7.27 4.70
C LEU A 138 0.34 -6.43 5.91
N GLU A 139 1.08 -5.36 6.20
CA GLU A 139 0.78 -4.44 7.28
C GLU A 139 -0.52 -3.67 7.02
N VAL A 140 -0.77 -3.21 5.78
CA VAL A 140 -2.03 -2.56 5.42
C VAL A 140 -3.21 -3.50 5.63
N LEU A 141 -3.13 -4.74 5.14
CA LEU A 141 -4.20 -5.73 5.33
C LEU A 141 -4.43 -6.05 6.81
N ARG A 142 -3.35 -6.13 7.59
CA ARG A 142 -3.44 -6.29 9.05
C ARG A 142 -4.18 -5.13 9.72
N ILE A 143 -3.93 -3.89 9.31
CA ILE A 143 -4.60 -2.70 9.86
C ILE A 143 -6.08 -2.68 9.49
N MET A 144 -6.41 -3.02 8.24
CA MET A 144 -7.81 -3.02 7.75
C MET A 144 -8.72 -3.96 8.56
N SER A 145 -8.19 -5.07 9.08
CA SER A 145 -8.89 -5.98 10.02
C SER A 145 -10.31 -6.40 9.61
N ASN A 146 -10.62 -6.43 8.31
CA ASN A 146 -11.91 -6.89 7.78
C ASN A 146 -11.80 -8.29 7.18
N ASP A 147 -12.95 -8.95 6.96
CA ASP A 147 -12.99 -10.33 6.49
C ASP A 147 -12.28 -10.52 5.14
N GLU A 148 -12.41 -9.57 4.21
CA GLU A 148 -11.75 -9.67 2.92
C GLU A 148 -10.23 -9.57 3.06
N ALA A 149 -9.72 -8.71 3.96
CA ALA A 149 -8.30 -8.61 4.26
C ALA A 149 -7.76 -9.89 4.93
N ALA A 150 -8.50 -10.46 5.88
CA ALA A 150 -8.16 -11.75 6.50
C ALA A 150 -8.14 -12.88 5.46
N ASN A 151 -9.11 -12.92 4.54
CA ASN A 151 -9.14 -13.86 3.44
C ASN A 151 -7.96 -13.69 2.48
N ALA A 152 -7.58 -12.46 2.13
CA ALA A 152 -6.42 -12.18 1.29
C ALA A 152 -5.11 -12.64 1.94
N LEU A 153 -4.93 -12.38 3.24
CA LEU A 153 -3.79 -12.89 4.02
C LEU A 153 -3.76 -14.43 4.02
N ASN A 154 -4.90 -15.07 4.23
CA ASN A 154 -5.03 -16.53 4.22
C ASN A 154 -4.69 -17.14 2.85
N ARG A 155 -5.24 -16.58 1.76
CA ARG A 155 -4.91 -17.00 0.39
C ARG A 155 -3.42 -16.90 0.11
N TYR A 156 -2.78 -15.83 0.58
CA TYR A 156 -1.35 -15.64 0.41
C TYR A 156 -0.52 -16.63 1.23
N LEU A 157 -0.89 -16.92 2.48
CA LEU A 157 -0.22 -17.97 3.26
C LEU A 157 -0.37 -19.35 2.60
N ALA A 158 -1.56 -19.70 2.12
CA ALA A 158 -1.80 -20.93 1.37
C ALA A 158 -0.93 -21.04 0.10
N HIS A 159 -0.72 -19.92 -0.58
CA HIS A 159 0.21 -19.85 -1.70
C HIS A 159 1.66 -20.12 -1.26
N GLN A 160 2.11 -19.55 -0.15
CA GLN A 160 3.46 -19.80 0.37
C GLN A 160 3.64 -21.25 0.82
N ASN A 161 2.68 -21.83 1.54
CA ASN A 161 2.70 -23.23 1.99
C ASN A 161 2.87 -24.19 0.81
N ARG A 162 2.07 -24.03 -0.26
CA ARG A 162 2.20 -24.84 -1.48
C ARG A 162 3.56 -24.71 -2.15
N ARG A 163 4.13 -23.50 -2.16
CA ARG A 163 5.49 -23.29 -2.72
C ARG A 163 6.55 -24.00 -1.88
N GLN A 164 6.48 -23.91 -0.56
CA GLN A 164 7.39 -24.62 0.32
C GLN A 164 7.27 -26.15 0.17
N GLU A 165 6.04 -26.67 0.14
CA GLU A 165 5.77 -28.11 -0.03
C GLU A 165 6.27 -28.66 -1.37
N SER A 166 6.25 -27.85 -2.43
CA SER A 166 6.81 -28.20 -3.75
C SER A 166 8.34 -28.03 -3.83
N GLY A 167 9.01 -27.73 -2.71
CA GLY A 167 10.46 -27.55 -2.64
C GLY A 167 10.93 -26.16 -3.11
N VAL A 168 10.01 -25.27 -3.50
CA VAL A 168 10.32 -23.88 -3.87
C VAL A 168 10.40 -23.04 -2.61
N SER A 169 11.54 -23.12 -1.93
CA SER A 169 11.78 -22.33 -0.73
C SER A 169 12.01 -20.85 -1.04
N ASN A 170 11.51 -19.99 -0.17
CA ASN A 170 11.85 -18.57 -0.22
C ASN A 170 13.29 -18.37 0.23
N ARG A 171 14.06 -17.50 -0.47
CA ARG A 171 15.41 -17.08 -0.02
C ARG A 171 15.40 -16.49 1.40
N SER A 172 14.25 -15.97 1.84
CA SER A 172 14.04 -15.41 3.15
C SER A 172 12.63 -15.70 3.64
N ASN A 173 12.51 -16.23 4.86
CA ASN A 173 11.22 -16.49 5.50
C ASN A 173 10.57 -15.25 6.11
N ARG A 174 11.19 -14.06 5.96
CA ARG A 174 10.67 -12.79 6.51
C ARG A 174 9.23 -12.50 6.07
N ILE A 175 8.92 -12.77 4.80
CA ILE A 175 7.58 -12.54 4.23
C ILE A 175 6.58 -13.51 4.86
N VAL A 176 6.92 -14.80 4.95
CA VAL A 176 6.05 -15.83 5.55
C VAL A 176 5.76 -15.50 7.02
N ILE A 177 6.80 -15.15 7.79
CA ILE A 177 6.66 -14.71 9.18
C ILE A 177 5.78 -13.47 9.30
N ALA A 178 5.94 -12.48 8.42
CA ALA A 178 5.09 -11.29 8.42
C ALA A 178 3.63 -11.65 8.10
N THR A 179 3.38 -12.57 7.15
CA THR A 179 2.03 -13.04 6.83
C THR A 179 1.39 -13.76 8.01
N ILE A 180 2.11 -14.65 8.68
CA ILE A 180 1.64 -15.35 9.89
C ILE A 180 1.26 -14.37 11.00
N ARG A 181 2.11 -13.36 11.25
CA ARG A 181 1.84 -12.31 12.24
C ARG A 181 0.62 -11.49 11.89
N ALA A 182 0.47 -11.13 10.62
CA ALA A 182 -0.69 -10.39 10.14
C ALA A 182 -1.98 -11.18 10.35
N ILE A 183 -1.98 -12.49 10.04
CA ILE A 183 -3.13 -13.38 10.28
C ILE A 183 -3.45 -13.47 11.78
N GLY A 184 -2.46 -13.73 12.63
CA GLY A 184 -2.67 -13.83 14.07
C GLY A 184 -3.16 -12.53 14.72
N SER A 185 -3.03 -11.39 14.04
CA SER A 185 -3.53 -10.09 14.51
C SER A 185 -4.88 -9.70 13.89
N ALA A 186 -5.38 -10.44 12.89
CA ALA A 186 -6.58 -10.08 12.14
C ALA A 186 -7.89 -10.44 12.86
N ASN A 187 -7.83 -10.99 14.08
CA ASN A 187 -8.98 -11.41 14.90
C ASN A 187 -10.01 -12.25 14.12
N SER A 188 -9.55 -13.08 13.19
CA SER A 188 -10.39 -13.88 12.32
C SER A 188 -9.88 -15.32 12.23
N ASN A 189 -10.79 -16.27 12.45
CA ASN A 189 -10.48 -17.72 12.42
C ASN A 189 -10.28 -18.27 11.00
N VAL A 190 -10.45 -17.45 9.97
CA VAL A 190 -10.27 -17.83 8.56
C VAL A 190 -8.87 -18.38 8.30
N GLY A 191 -7.86 -17.87 9.01
CA GLY A 191 -6.45 -18.26 8.81
C GLY A 191 -5.98 -19.52 9.55
N THR A 192 -6.78 -20.06 10.47
CA THR A 192 -6.32 -21.12 11.40
C THR A 192 -5.85 -22.38 10.68
N ASN A 193 -6.56 -22.81 9.63
CA ASN A 193 -6.20 -24.00 8.87
C ASN A 193 -4.85 -23.85 8.16
N GLU A 194 -4.57 -22.69 7.57
CA GLU A 194 -3.30 -22.45 6.88
C GLU A 194 -2.15 -22.21 7.86
N LEU A 195 -2.41 -21.65 9.05
CA LEU A 195 -1.44 -21.60 10.14
C LEU A 195 -1.06 -23.01 10.61
N LEU A 196 -2.04 -23.91 10.77
CA LEU A 196 -1.76 -25.32 11.10
C LEU A 196 -0.98 -26.02 10.00
N ARG A 197 -1.36 -25.83 8.74
CA ARG A 197 -0.65 -26.39 7.59
C ARG A 197 0.81 -25.97 7.56
N THR A 198 1.10 -24.71 7.85
CA THR A 198 2.47 -24.15 7.92
C THR A 198 3.40 -24.99 8.80
N LYS A 199 2.87 -25.58 9.90
CA LYS A 199 3.65 -26.42 10.82
C LYS A 199 4.18 -27.70 10.17
N PHE A 200 3.50 -28.19 9.13
CA PHE A 200 3.81 -29.43 8.43
C PHE A 200 4.36 -29.22 7.02
N SER A 201 4.33 -27.98 6.49
CA SER A 201 4.83 -27.65 5.15
C SER A 201 6.36 -27.66 5.00
N GLY A 202 7.13 -28.15 5.98
CA GLY A 202 8.60 -28.24 5.88
C GLY A 202 9.34 -26.90 6.05
N TYR A 203 8.75 -25.94 6.77
CA TYR A 203 9.44 -24.71 7.16
C TYR A 203 10.43 -24.92 8.32
N PRO A 204 11.42 -24.03 8.50
CA PRO A 204 12.29 -24.09 9.68
C PRO A 204 11.52 -23.76 10.97
N SER A 205 12.06 -24.23 12.09
CA SER A 205 11.46 -24.09 13.43
C SER A 205 11.12 -22.65 13.82
N SER A 206 11.84 -21.66 13.28
CA SER A 206 11.54 -20.24 13.51
C SER A 206 10.17 -19.81 12.97
N VAL A 207 9.77 -20.32 11.80
CA VAL A 207 8.46 -20.06 11.19
C VAL A 207 7.38 -20.84 11.94
N VAL A 208 7.65 -22.11 12.27
CA VAL A 208 6.70 -22.96 13.03
C VAL A 208 6.35 -22.34 14.38
N ARG A 209 7.35 -21.83 15.12
CA ARG A 209 7.12 -21.11 16.38
C ARG A 209 6.27 -19.86 16.22
N GLU A 210 6.38 -19.17 15.08
CA GLU A 210 5.54 -18.01 14.81
C GLU A 210 4.09 -18.42 14.52
N ALA A 211 3.90 -19.52 13.78
CA ALA A 211 2.57 -20.07 13.53
C ALA A 211 1.89 -20.50 14.84
N ASP A 212 2.61 -21.16 15.76
CA ASP A 212 2.07 -21.51 17.08
C ASP A 212 1.64 -20.29 17.89
N LYS A 213 2.38 -19.18 17.82
CA LYS A 213 2.00 -17.92 18.47
C LYS A 213 0.74 -17.31 17.85
N ALA A 214 0.66 -17.32 16.52
CA ALA A 214 -0.50 -16.79 15.80
C ALA A 214 -1.77 -17.60 16.07
N ILE A 215 -1.67 -18.94 16.13
CA ILE A 215 -2.82 -19.80 16.48
C ILE A 215 -3.34 -19.47 17.88
N LYS A 216 -2.44 -19.39 18.87
CA LYS A 216 -2.80 -19.02 20.25
C LYS A 216 -3.41 -17.63 20.39
N ALA A 217 -3.11 -16.72 19.47
CA ALA A 217 -3.68 -15.37 19.47
C ALA A 217 -5.12 -15.34 18.93
N LEU A 218 -5.56 -16.40 18.24
CA LEU A 218 -6.91 -16.56 17.70
C LEU A 218 -7.81 -17.43 18.59
N GLU A 219 -7.25 -18.05 19.65
CA GLU A 219 -7.97 -18.78 20.70
C GLU A 219 -8.55 -17.83 21.77
#